data_AF-A0A8D9AS47-F1
#
_entry.id   AF-A0A8D9AS47-F1
#
_cell.length_a   1.000
_cell.length_b   1.000
_cell.length_c   1.000
_cell.angle_alpha   90.00
_cell.angle_beta   90.00
_cell.angle_gamma   90.00
#
_symmetry.space_group_name_H-M   'P 1'
#
loop_
_entity.id
_entity.type
_entity.pdbx_description
1 polymer ?
#
loop_
_entity_poly.entity_id
_entity_poly.type
_entity_poly.pdbx_seq_one_letter_code
_entity_poly.pdbx_strand_id
1 'polypeptide(L)'
;MSEADGAGDKLFHDESSTSLKDQVEVKFVSPNSAKNGDAKINIGDLKSSFAGMGKEELMKFANDPFWVRMRWFLFICFWVIWCGMLFGAIAIIVYAPKCASPNSQEYYQNSPLYEIDVKSFKDGDDKQDGYGDLKGLSLKVDYLKSLGVKQISISSILKNNPEDKKGSEILDFKNIDSSYGTMEDFKDLVNKLKAAGS
;
A
#
# COMPACT_ATOMS: atom_id res chain seq x y z
N MET A 1 16.36 -12.77 58.23
CA MET A 1 17.13 -11.55 58.58
C MET A 1 16.67 -10.47 57.63
N SER A 2 15.66 -9.68 57.99
CA SER A 2 15.76 -8.45 58.84
C SER A 2 16.48 -7.35 58.05
N GLU A 3 15.76 -6.29 57.62
CA GLU A 3 15.65 -5.01 58.36
C GLU A 3 17.02 -4.32 58.53
N ALA A 4 17.20 -3.03 58.38
CA ALA A 4 16.37 -1.89 57.99
C ALA A 4 17.32 -0.68 57.96
N ASP A 5 16.84 0.45 57.44
CA ASP A 5 17.22 1.82 57.86
C ASP A 5 18.69 2.26 57.65
N GLY A 6 19.04 3.52 57.48
CA GLY A 6 18.38 4.81 57.61
C GLY A 6 19.53 5.82 57.48
N ALA A 7 19.39 6.79 56.59
CA ALA A 7 19.30 8.21 56.95
C ALA A 7 20.55 8.85 57.59
N GLY A 8 21.07 9.88 56.92
CA GLY A 8 21.65 11.09 57.53
C GLY A 8 23.11 11.01 57.99
N ASP A 9 24.00 11.82 57.44
CA ASP A 9 24.13 13.22 57.88
C ASP A 9 25.31 13.96 57.23
N LYS A 10 24.97 15.16 56.72
CA LYS A 10 25.67 16.44 56.89
C LYS A 10 27.16 16.53 56.59
N LEU A 11 27.46 17.23 55.49
CA LEU A 11 28.39 18.35 55.55
C LEU A 11 27.81 19.52 54.74
N PHE A 12 27.34 20.50 55.52
CA PHE A 12 26.94 21.83 55.08
C PHE A 12 28.15 22.56 54.50
N HIS A 13 27.89 23.38 53.48
CA HIS A 13 28.22 24.80 53.55
C HIS A 13 26.95 25.58 53.19
N ASP A 14 26.33 26.10 54.25
CA ASP A 14 25.62 27.38 54.36
C ASP A 14 26.55 28.49 53.80
N GLU A 15 26.18 29.61 53.19
CA GLU A 15 24.97 30.41 53.16
C GLU A 15 24.89 31.12 51.79
N SER A 16 23.70 31.17 51.18
CA SER A 16 22.99 32.45 51.03
C SER A 16 21.59 32.14 50.52
N SER A 17 20.69 32.03 51.49
CA SER A 17 19.31 32.50 51.39
C SER A 17 19.22 33.69 50.42
N THR A 18 18.31 33.72 49.45
CA THR A 18 16.93 34.11 49.78
C THR A 18 16.03 33.93 48.54
N SER A 19 14.88 33.27 48.77
CA SER A 19 13.64 33.33 47.99
C SER A 19 13.54 32.55 46.68
N LEU A 20 13.22 31.26 46.82
CA LEU A 20 12.13 30.68 46.02
C LEU A 20 10.79 31.05 46.67
N LYS A 21 9.77 31.09 45.81
CA LYS A 21 8.33 31.25 46.07
C LYS A 21 7.86 32.71 46.00
N ASP A 22 7.18 33.06 44.91
CA ASP A 22 5.71 32.95 44.96
C ASP A 22 5.02 33.22 43.60
N GLN A 23 4.05 32.36 43.31
CA GLN A 23 2.78 32.66 42.62
C GLN A 23 2.79 32.81 41.09
N VAL A 24 2.61 31.65 40.44
CA VAL A 24 1.75 31.52 39.25
C VAL A 24 0.33 31.95 39.67
N GLU A 25 -0.14 33.12 39.24
CA GLU A 25 -1.55 33.51 39.33
C GLU A 25 -2.03 34.01 37.96
N VAL A 26 -2.84 33.20 37.28
CA VAL A 26 -3.48 33.56 36.01
C VAL A 26 -4.81 34.23 36.33
N LYS A 27 -4.86 35.57 36.23
CA LYS A 27 -6.10 36.34 36.39
C LYS A 27 -6.75 36.61 35.03
N PHE A 28 -7.87 35.96 34.78
CA PHE A 28 -8.80 36.32 33.72
C PHE A 28 -9.74 37.42 34.23
N VAL A 29 -9.75 38.58 33.57
CA VAL A 29 -10.79 39.60 33.78
C VAL A 29 -11.35 40.03 32.43
N SER A 30 -12.64 39.76 32.22
CA SER A 30 -13.53 40.58 31.41
C SER A 30 -14.93 40.42 32.00
N PRO A 31 -15.74 41.49 32.16
CA PRO A 31 -16.37 42.09 30.98
C PRO A 31 -16.60 43.63 31.02
N ASN A 32 -16.85 44.19 29.82
CA ASN A 32 -17.54 45.45 29.50
C ASN A 32 -16.74 46.78 29.51
N SER A 33 -16.33 47.24 28.31
CA SER A 33 -17.03 48.31 27.57
C SER A 33 -16.17 48.83 26.39
N ALA A 34 -16.70 48.67 25.17
CA ALA A 34 -16.48 49.42 23.93
C ALA A 34 -15.09 50.08 23.65
N LYS A 35 -14.34 49.52 22.69
CA LYS A 35 -13.91 50.13 21.39
C LYS A 35 -12.72 49.39 20.78
N ASN A 36 -12.92 48.94 19.54
CA ASN A 36 -11.97 48.56 18.48
C ASN A 36 -10.46 48.51 18.81
N GLY A 37 -9.89 47.31 18.66
CA GLY A 37 -8.72 47.15 17.78
C GLY A 37 -7.30 47.21 18.35
N ASP A 38 -7.06 47.28 19.65
CA ASP A 38 -5.70 47.24 20.21
C ASP A 38 -5.61 46.30 21.43
N ALA A 39 -5.42 45.01 21.17
CA ALA A 39 -4.98 44.07 22.19
C ALA A 39 -3.44 44.03 22.18
N LYS A 40 -2.79 44.87 22.98
CA LYS A 40 -1.34 44.73 23.26
C LYS A 40 -1.13 43.52 24.16
N ILE A 41 -0.78 42.38 23.55
CA ILE A 41 -0.32 41.19 24.26
C ILE A 41 1.09 41.48 24.76
N ASN A 42 1.23 41.89 26.02
CA ASN A 42 2.53 41.93 26.69
C ASN A 42 2.85 40.51 27.18
N ILE A 43 3.51 39.73 26.33
CA ILE A 43 4.22 38.53 26.76
C ILE A 43 5.45 38.99 27.52
N GLY A 44 5.34 38.95 28.85
CA GLY A 44 6.50 39.12 29.73
C GLY A 44 7.58 38.11 29.37
N ASP A 45 8.82 38.58 29.40
CA ASP A 45 10.09 37.89 29.11
C ASP A 45 10.06 36.36 29.25
N LEU A 46 9.61 35.68 28.20
CA LEU A 46 10.13 34.37 27.89
C LEU A 46 11.54 34.63 27.38
N LYS A 47 12.52 34.44 28.27
CA LYS A 47 13.92 34.28 27.94
C LYS A 47 14.03 33.16 26.91
N SER A 48 13.78 33.48 25.64
CA SER A 48 14.31 32.69 24.54
C SER A 48 15.80 32.72 24.80
N SER A 49 16.38 31.57 25.04
CA SER A 49 17.82 31.45 24.97
C SER A 49 18.17 31.75 23.52
N PHE A 50 18.39 33.03 23.22
CA PHE A 50 18.87 33.50 21.94
C PHE A 50 20.32 33.02 21.84
N ALA A 51 20.47 31.75 21.45
CA ALA A 51 21.73 31.14 21.06
C ALA A 51 22.09 31.58 19.62
N GLY A 52 21.72 32.81 19.26
CA GLY A 52 22.00 33.44 18.00
C GLY A 52 22.87 34.66 18.26
N MET A 53 23.78 34.95 17.35
CA MET A 53 24.45 36.24 17.26
C MET A 53 23.53 37.15 16.42
N GLY A 54 23.37 38.43 16.80
CA GLY A 54 22.60 39.39 15.99
C GLY A 54 23.13 39.48 14.55
N LYS A 55 22.29 39.81 13.57
CA LYS A 55 22.64 39.79 12.13
C LYS A 55 23.89 40.63 11.84
N GLU A 56 24.00 41.81 12.45
CA GLU A 56 25.17 42.71 12.32
C GLU A 56 26.45 42.10 12.90
N GLU A 57 26.39 41.53 14.10
CA GLU A 57 27.53 40.89 14.76
C GLU A 57 27.95 39.60 14.02
N LEU A 58 26.97 38.84 13.50
CA LEU A 58 27.21 37.63 12.73
C LEU A 58 27.89 37.92 11.40
N MET A 59 27.45 38.96 10.68
CA MET A 59 28.02 39.33 9.38
C MET A 59 29.46 39.85 9.49
N LYS A 60 29.86 40.35 10.67
CA LYS A 60 31.24 40.79 10.94
C LYS A 60 32.22 39.61 10.91
N PHE A 61 31.84 38.47 11.48
CA PHE A 61 32.68 37.25 11.52
C PHE A 61 32.41 36.28 10.35
N ALA A 62 31.22 36.32 9.74
CA ALA A 62 30.85 35.42 8.64
C ALA A 62 31.55 35.74 7.30
N ASN A 63 32.05 36.97 7.13
CA ASN A 63 32.77 37.39 5.92
C ASN A 63 34.30 37.21 6.00
N ASP A 64 34.82 36.61 7.08
CA ASP A 64 36.24 36.29 7.16
C ASP A 64 36.67 35.36 6.01
N PRO A 65 37.87 35.54 5.43
CA PRO A 65 38.36 34.73 4.31
C PRO A 65 38.31 33.22 4.59
N PHE A 66 38.48 32.83 5.85
CA PHE A 66 38.35 31.45 6.30
C PHE A 66 36.93 30.90 6.13
N TRP A 67 35.91 31.61 6.60
CA TRP A 67 34.50 31.19 6.54
C TRP A 67 33.94 31.23 5.11
N VAL A 68 34.36 32.21 4.31
CA VAL A 68 34.01 32.28 2.89
C VAL A 68 34.61 31.11 2.12
N ARG A 69 35.88 30.77 2.38
CA ARG A 69 36.56 29.62 1.77
C ARG A 69 35.95 28.30 2.24
N MET A 70 35.56 28.20 3.51
CA MET A 70 34.86 27.04 4.07
C MET A 70 33.50 26.83 3.39
N ARG A 71 32.72 27.89 3.18
CA ARG A 71 31.41 27.80 2.50
C ARG A 71 31.55 27.33 1.06
N TRP A 72 32.52 27.88 0.33
CA TRP A 72 32.82 27.44 -1.04
C TRP A 72 33.31 25.99 -1.08
N PHE A 73 34.17 25.59 -0.13
CA PHE A 73 34.63 24.21 0.00
C PHE A 73 33.46 23.25 0.23
N LEU A 74 32.58 23.54 1.18
CA LEU A 74 31.40 22.71 1.47
C LEU A 74 30.43 22.64 0.27
N PHE A 75 30.24 23.75 -0.44
CA PHE A 75 29.40 23.77 -1.64
C PHE A 75 30.00 22.90 -2.74
N ILE A 76 31.30 23.01 -3.00
CA ILE A 76 32.01 22.17 -3.97
C ILE A 76 31.93 20.70 -3.56
N CYS A 77 32.18 20.36 -2.28
CA CYS A 77 32.06 18.99 -1.78
C CYS A 77 30.64 18.43 -1.95
N PHE A 78 29.61 19.23 -1.66
CA PHE A 78 28.22 18.84 -1.86
C PHE A 78 27.94 18.48 -3.33
N TRP A 79 28.35 19.32 -4.27
CA TRP A 79 28.16 19.04 -5.70
C TRP A 79 29.00 17.86 -6.20
N VAL A 80 30.21 17.67 -5.69
CA VAL A 80 31.05 16.51 -6.02
C VAL A 80 30.42 15.22 -5.52
N ILE A 81 29.92 15.19 -4.29
CA ILE A 81 29.22 14.01 -3.72
C ILE A 81 27.92 13.76 -4.48
N TRP A 82 27.15 14.81 -4.78
CA TRP A 82 25.90 14.69 -5.52
C TRP A 82 26.13 14.13 -6.93
N CYS A 83 27.11 14.68 -7.67
CA CYS A 83 27.53 14.15 -8.95
C CYS A 83 28.03 12.71 -8.81
N GLY A 84 28.86 12.41 -7.82
CA GLY A 84 29.36 11.05 -7.57
C GLY A 84 28.25 10.04 -7.32
N MET A 85 27.22 10.41 -6.56
CA MET A 85 26.03 9.58 -6.34
C MET A 85 25.26 9.36 -7.64
N LEU A 86 25.10 10.40 -8.47
CA LEU A 86 24.44 10.31 -9.77
C LEU A 86 25.22 9.38 -10.72
N PHE A 87 26.54 9.55 -10.82
CA PHE A 87 27.41 8.68 -11.62
C PHE A 87 27.38 7.24 -11.10
N GLY A 88 27.37 7.04 -9.79
CA GLY A 88 27.23 5.72 -9.17
C GLY A 88 25.93 5.03 -9.54
N ALA A 89 24.80 5.74 -9.47
CA ALA A 89 23.49 5.20 -9.86
C ALA A 89 23.45 4.82 -11.36
N ILE A 90 23.99 5.67 -12.23
CA ILE A 90 24.09 5.39 -13.67
C ILE A 90 24.99 4.17 -13.91
N ALA A 91 26.14 4.10 -13.24
CA ALA A 91 27.06 2.98 -13.35
C ALA A 91 26.39 1.66 -12.94
N ILE A 92 25.63 1.64 -11.85
CA ILE A 92 24.87 0.46 -11.41
C ILE A 92 23.91 -0.02 -12.50
N ILE A 93 23.17 0.89 -13.15
CA ILE A 93 22.24 0.55 -14.23
C ILE A 93 22.98 -0.01 -15.46
N VAL A 94 24.13 0.57 -15.80
CA VAL A 94 24.93 0.15 -16.97
C VAL A 94 25.61 -1.20 -16.74
N TYR A 95 26.12 -1.45 -15.53
CA TYR A 95 26.79 -2.70 -15.18
C TYR A 95 25.81 -3.82 -14.80
N ALA A 96 24.58 -3.50 -14.43
CA ALA A 96 23.56 -4.51 -14.17
C ALA A 96 23.35 -5.35 -15.45
N PRO A 97 23.51 -6.68 -15.38
CA PRO A 97 23.26 -7.52 -16.54
C PRO A 97 21.79 -7.38 -16.95
N LYS A 98 21.54 -7.33 -18.26
CA LYS A 98 20.18 -7.33 -18.78
C LYS A 98 19.50 -8.63 -18.34
N CYS A 99 18.37 -8.50 -17.66
CA CYS A 99 17.52 -9.65 -17.38
C CYS A 99 17.12 -10.28 -18.72
N ALA A 100 17.10 -11.61 -18.79
CA ALA A 100 16.53 -12.29 -19.93
C ALA A 100 15.09 -11.78 -20.11
N SER A 101 14.74 -11.35 -21.32
CA SER A 101 13.35 -10.96 -21.61
C SER A 101 12.48 -12.17 -21.32
N PRO A 102 11.40 -12.04 -20.53
CA PRO A 102 10.46 -13.14 -20.39
C PRO A 102 9.99 -13.49 -21.80
N ASN A 103 10.18 -14.73 -22.21
CA ASN A 103 9.55 -15.21 -23.43
C ASN A 103 8.06 -14.96 -23.27
N SER A 104 7.43 -14.33 -24.26
CA SER A 104 5.97 -14.21 -24.30
C SER A 104 5.41 -15.62 -24.45
N GLN A 105 5.23 -16.29 -23.33
CA GLN A 105 4.65 -17.61 -23.29
C GLN A 105 3.20 -17.46 -23.75
N GLU A 106 2.88 -18.14 -24.83
CA GLU A 106 1.51 -18.26 -25.33
C GLU A 106 0.61 -18.77 -24.20
N TYR A 107 -0.68 -18.44 -24.25
CA TYR A 107 -1.63 -18.78 -23.19
C TYR A 107 -1.52 -20.27 -22.80
N TYR A 108 -1.46 -21.19 -23.77
CA TYR A 108 -1.36 -22.64 -23.56
C TYR A 108 -0.08 -23.12 -22.84
N GLN A 109 0.98 -22.31 -22.79
CA GLN A 109 2.23 -22.65 -22.07
C GLN A 109 2.21 -22.20 -20.60
N ASN A 110 1.31 -21.27 -20.25
CA ASN A 110 1.30 -20.60 -18.94
C ASN A 110 0.53 -21.37 -17.86
N SER A 111 -0.28 -22.35 -18.22
CA SER A 111 -1.16 -23.08 -17.29
C SER A 111 -1.55 -24.43 -17.85
N PRO A 112 -1.80 -25.45 -17.00
CA PRO A 112 -2.50 -26.65 -17.43
C PRO A 112 -3.90 -26.30 -17.98
N LEU A 113 -4.32 -27.07 -18.98
CA LEU A 113 -5.68 -27.09 -19.52
C LEU A 113 -6.50 -28.11 -18.73
N TYR A 114 -7.66 -27.70 -18.22
CA TYR A 114 -8.58 -28.59 -17.52
C TYR A 114 -9.79 -28.89 -18.41
N GLU A 115 -9.95 -30.14 -18.78
CA GLU A 115 -11.09 -30.60 -19.58
C GLU A 115 -12.27 -30.98 -18.68
N ILE A 116 -13.43 -30.42 -18.97
CA ILE A 116 -14.66 -30.61 -18.20
C ILE A 116 -15.73 -31.21 -19.10
N ASP A 117 -16.24 -32.36 -18.70
CA ASP A 117 -17.50 -32.86 -19.22
C ASP A 117 -18.67 -32.31 -18.40
N VAL A 118 -19.45 -31.40 -18.99
CA VAL A 118 -20.52 -30.67 -18.27
C VAL A 118 -21.52 -31.64 -17.67
N LYS A 119 -21.89 -32.69 -18.40
CA LYS A 119 -22.92 -33.66 -18.01
C LYS A 119 -22.59 -34.42 -16.72
N SER A 120 -21.31 -34.62 -16.43
CA SER A 120 -20.86 -35.41 -15.27
C SER A 120 -20.29 -34.56 -14.13
N PHE A 121 -20.15 -33.24 -14.33
CA PHE A 121 -19.43 -32.39 -13.40
C PHE A 121 -20.25 -31.97 -12.16
N LYS A 122 -21.34 -31.23 -12.36
CA LYS A 122 -22.23 -30.80 -11.27
C LYS A 122 -23.60 -30.47 -11.81
N ASP A 123 -24.62 -31.10 -11.25
CA ASP A 123 -26.04 -30.76 -11.46
C ASP A 123 -26.36 -29.41 -10.81
N GLY A 124 -27.05 -28.56 -11.56
CA GLY A 124 -27.48 -27.24 -11.13
C GLY A 124 -28.61 -27.34 -10.11
N ASP A 125 -28.71 -26.33 -9.24
CA ASP A 125 -29.69 -26.38 -8.15
C ASP A 125 -31.15 -26.16 -8.62
N ASP A 126 -31.35 -25.77 -9.88
CA ASP A 126 -32.66 -25.44 -10.46
C ASP A 126 -33.42 -26.67 -10.99
N LYS A 127 -32.77 -27.49 -11.84
CA LYS A 127 -33.41 -28.66 -12.47
C LYS A 127 -33.35 -29.90 -11.60
N GLN A 128 -32.22 -30.11 -10.92
CA GLN A 128 -31.97 -31.26 -10.06
C GLN A 128 -32.32 -32.60 -10.75
N ASP A 129 -31.97 -32.72 -12.03
CA ASP A 129 -32.33 -33.87 -12.87
C ASP A 129 -31.27 -35.00 -12.82
N GLY A 130 -30.22 -34.82 -12.02
CA GLY A 130 -29.11 -35.74 -11.86
C GLY A 130 -28.02 -35.62 -12.93
N TYR A 131 -28.20 -34.73 -13.91
CA TYR A 131 -27.21 -34.45 -14.95
C TYR A 131 -26.60 -33.06 -14.77
N GLY A 132 -25.31 -32.94 -15.04
CA GLY A 132 -24.61 -31.67 -14.92
C GLY A 132 -24.99 -30.66 -16.00
N ASP A 133 -25.03 -29.39 -15.61
CA ASP A 133 -25.44 -28.28 -16.46
C ASP A 133 -24.52 -27.05 -16.30
N LEU A 134 -24.75 -26.02 -17.14
CA LEU A 134 -23.91 -24.82 -17.15
C LEU A 134 -23.99 -24.03 -15.83
N LYS A 135 -25.14 -24.08 -15.15
CA LYS A 135 -25.33 -23.41 -13.85
C LYS A 135 -24.57 -24.12 -12.74
N GLY A 136 -24.59 -25.44 -12.71
CA GLY A 136 -23.79 -26.26 -11.80
C GLY A 136 -22.29 -26.03 -11.99
N LEU A 137 -21.83 -25.92 -13.24
CA LEU A 137 -20.45 -25.52 -13.55
C LEU A 137 -20.14 -24.10 -13.03
N SER A 138 -21.07 -23.17 -13.22
CA SER A 138 -20.98 -21.78 -12.73
C SER A 138 -20.77 -21.69 -11.22
N LEU A 139 -21.38 -22.59 -10.44
CA LEU A 139 -21.23 -22.67 -8.97
C LEU A 139 -19.85 -23.18 -8.53
N LYS A 140 -19.09 -23.81 -9.43
CA LYS A 140 -17.77 -24.38 -9.17
C LYS A 140 -16.63 -23.58 -9.78
N VAL A 141 -16.91 -22.39 -10.33
CA VAL A 141 -15.86 -21.48 -10.85
C VAL A 141 -14.83 -21.16 -9.77
N ASP A 142 -15.24 -20.94 -8.52
CA ASP A 142 -14.32 -20.69 -7.40
C ASP A 142 -13.43 -21.90 -7.08
N TYR A 143 -13.94 -23.11 -7.30
CA TYR A 143 -13.15 -24.34 -7.17
C TYR A 143 -12.11 -24.46 -8.29
N LEU A 144 -12.49 -24.15 -9.54
CA LEU A 144 -11.54 -24.15 -10.66
C LEU A 144 -10.43 -23.11 -10.45
N LYS A 145 -10.78 -21.96 -9.86
CA LYS A 145 -9.82 -20.93 -9.46
C LYS A 145 -8.88 -21.42 -8.36
N SER A 146 -9.37 -22.14 -7.35
CA SER A 146 -8.52 -22.66 -6.27
C SER A 146 -7.55 -23.74 -6.72
N LEU A 147 -7.86 -24.45 -7.81
CA LEU A 147 -6.93 -25.37 -8.49
C LEU A 147 -5.80 -24.66 -9.25
N GLY A 148 -5.89 -23.33 -9.44
CA GLY A 148 -4.89 -22.56 -10.18
C GLY A 148 -4.96 -22.75 -11.71
N VAL A 149 -6.07 -23.28 -12.22
CA VAL A 149 -6.27 -23.50 -13.65
C VAL A 149 -6.70 -22.18 -14.32
N LYS A 150 -5.98 -21.78 -15.36
CA LYS A 150 -6.35 -20.61 -16.19
C LYS A 150 -7.07 -20.96 -17.48
N GLN A 151 -7.06 -22.22 -17.90
CA GLN A 151 -7.69 -22.64 -19.15
C GLN A 151 -8.61 -23.83 -18.92
N ILE A 152 -9.85 -23.69 -19.37
CA ILE A 152 -10.87 -24.71 -19.25
C ILE A 152 -11.33 -25.07 -20.66
N SER A 153 -11.25 -26.36 -21.00
CA SER A 153 -11.88 -26.93 -22.18
C SER A 153 -13.19 -27.57 -21.74
N ILE A 154 -14.28 -27.32 -22.46
CA ILE A 154 -15.60 -27.85 -22.14
C ILE A 154 -16.01 -28.82 -23.24
N SER A 155 -16.60 -29.96 -22.88
CA SER A 155 -17.20 -30.91 -23.82
C SER A 155 -18.33 -30.25 -24.65
N SER A 156 -18.75 -30.88 -25.74
CA SER A 156 -19.77 -30.31 -26.64
C SER A 156 -21.09 -30.04 -25.90
N ILE A 157 -21.44 -28.75 -25.76
CA ILE A 157 -22.71 -28.25 -25.17
C ILE A 157 -23.73 -27.82 -26.23
N LEU A 158 -23.39 -27.98 -27.51
CA LEU A 158 -24.22 -27.55 -28.62
C LEU A 158 -25.39 -28.50 -28.85
N LYS A 159 -26.45 -27.99 -29.47
CA LYS A 159 -27.64 -28.77 -29.78
C LYS A 159 -27.28 -29.95 -30.69
N ASN A 160 -27.44 -31.16 -30.19
CA ASN A 160 -27.12 -32.39 -30.90
C ASN A 160 -28.37 -33.18 -31.30
N ASN A 161 -28.20 -34.18 -32.15
CA ASN A 161 -29.28 -35.07 -32.52
C ASN A 161 -29.65 -35.96 -31.32
N PRO A 162 -30.89 -35.91 -30.79
CA PRO A 162 -31.29 -36.74 -29.66
C PRO A 162 -31.25 -38.25 -29.95
N GLU A 163 -31.28 -38.64 -31.22
CA GLU A 163 -31.11 -40.05 -31.63
C GLU A 163 -29.64 -40.48 -31.66
N ASP A 164 -28.71 -39.53 -31.75
CA ASP A 164 -27.27 -39.81 -31.66
C ASP A 164 -26.82 -39.84 -30.19
N LYS A 165 -26.78 -41.06 -29.64
CA LYS A 165 -26.29 -41.31 -28.27
C LYS A 165 -24.86 -40.86 -28.03
N LYS A 166 -24.04 -40.68 -29.08
CA LYS A 166 -22.66 -40.20 -28.97
C LYS A 166 -22.56 -38.67 -29.05
N GLY A 167 -23.63 -37.96 -29.41
CA GLY A 167 -23.66 -36.50 -29.52
C GLY A 167 -22.66 -35.93 -30.54
N SER A 168 -22.28 -36.73 -31.53
CA SER A 168 -21.33 -36.37 -32.60
C SER A 168 -22.02 -35.56 -33.71
N GLU A 169 -23.32 -35.79 -33.92
CA GLU A 169 -24.11 -35.06 -34.90
C GLU A 169 -24.70 -33.78 -34.30
N ILE A 170 -24.09 -32.64 -34.62
CA ILE A 170 -24.53 -31.32 -34.18
C ILE A 170 -25.60 -30.79 -35.15
N LEU A 171 -26.78 -30.50 -34.62
CA LEU A 171 -27.91 -29.96 -35.39
C LEU A 171 -27.82 -28.43 -35.54
N ASP A 172 -27.30 -27.75 -34.52
CA ASP A 172 -27.17 -26.30 -34.51
C ASP A 172 -25.89 -25.87 -33.77
N PHE A 173 -25.01 -25.19 -34.50
CA PHE A 173 -23.73 -24.70 -33.97
C PHE A 173 -23.84 -23.38 -33.21
N LYS A 174 -25.01 -22.72 -33.25
CA LYS A 174 -25.23 -21.43 -32.60
C LYS A 174 -25.99 -21.56 -31.30
N ASN A 175 -26.73 -22.64 -31.10
CA ASN A 175 -27.60 -22.82 -29.94
C ASN A 175 -27.06 -23.92 -29.02
N ILE A 176 -27.28 -23.70 -27.73
CA ILE A 176 -26.94 -24.64 -26.66
C ILE A 176 -28.06 -25.67 -26.55
N ASP A 177 -27.69 -26.90 -26.23
CA ASP A 177 -28.67 -27.95 -25.96
C ASP A 177 -29.47 -27.63 -24.69
N SER A 178 -30.80 -27.75 -24.76
CA SER A 178 -31.69 -27.46 -23.63
C SER A 178 -31.40 -28.30 -22.39
N SER A 179 -30.73 -29.45 -22.54
CA SER A 179 -30.28 -30.30 -21.43
C SER A 179 -29.27 -29.55 -20.55
N TYR A 180 -28.30 -28.85 -21.15
CA TYR A 180 -27.24 -28.12 -20.43
C TYR A 180 -27.64 -26.71 -19.99
N GLY A 181 -28.70 -26.14 -20.56
CA GLY A 181 -29.22 -24.82 -20.19
C GLY A 181 -29.50 -23.93 -21.40
N THR A 182 -29.38 -22.62 -21.20
CA THR A 182 -29.65 -21.62 -22.22
C THR A 182 -28.38 -20.88 -22.65
N MET A 183 -28.45 -20.14 -23.75
CA MET A 183 -27.37 -19.24 -24.18
C MET A 183 -27.07 -18.14 -23.16
N GLU A 184 -28.05 -17.75 -22.34
CA GLU A 184 -27.86 -16.78 -21.27
C GLU A 184 -27.00 -17.36 -20.14
N ASP A 185 -27.28 -18.59 -19.73
CA ASP A 185 -26.50 -19.31 -18.71
C ASP A 185 -25.01 -19.44 -19.12
N PHE A 186 -24.76 -19.67 -20.41
CA PHE A 186 -23.39 -19.71 -20.94
C PHE A 186 -22.70 -18.35 -20.88
N LYS A 187 -23.39 -17.26 -21.23
CA LYS A 187 -22.84 -15.90 -21.12
C LYS A 187 -22.49 -15.58 -19.67
N ASP A 188 -23.34 -15.98 -18.73
CA ASP A 188 -23.10 -15.78 -17.31
C ASP A 188 -21.90 -16.59 -16.80
N LEU A 189 -21.75 -17.83 -17.26
CA LEU A 189 -20.57 -18.64 -16.99
C LEU A 189 -19.29 -17.97 -17.50
N VAL A 190 -19.29 -17.50 -18.75
CA VAL A 190 -18.14 -16.79 -19.34
C VAL A 190 -17.80 -15.52 -18.57
N ASN A 191 -18.81 -14.75 -18.17
CA ASN A 191 -18.61 -13.53 -17.37
C ASN A 191 -17.99 -13.84 -16.00
N LYS A 192 -18.45 -14.91 -15.33
CA LYS A 192 -17.87 -15.35 -14.06
C LYS A 192 -16.44 -15.86 -14.19
N LEU A 193 -16.14 -16.66 -15.22
CA LEU A 193 -14.77 -17.13 -15.49
C LEU A 193 -13.82 -15.96 -15.74
N LYS A 194 -14.25 -14.99 -16.56
CA LYS A 194 -13.49 -13.77 -16.83
C LYS A 194 -13.26 -12.94 -15.56
N ALA A 195 -14.27 -12.83 -14.69
CA ALA A 195 -14.14 -12.15 -13.41
C ALA A 195 -13.22 -12.90 -12.43
N ALA A 196 -13.14 -14.23 -12.53
CA ALA A 196 -12.27 -15.08 -11.72
C ALA A 196 -10.79 -14.98 -12.12
N GLY A 197 -10.49 -14.50 -13.34
CA GLY A 197 -9.14 -14.39 -13.89
C GLY A 197 -8.70 -15.63 -14.69
N SER A 198 -9.68 -16.41 -15.15
CA SER A 198 -9.51 -17.54 -16.07
C SER A 198 -9.94 -17.13 -17.48
#